data_AF-A0A2A9P4V0-F1
#
_entry.id   AF-A0A2A9P4V0-F1
#
_cell.length_a   1.000
_cell.length_b   1.000
_cell.length_c   1.000
_cell.angle_alpha   90.00
_cell.angle_beta   90.00
_cell.angle_gamma   90.00
#
_symmetry.space_group_name_H-M   'P 1'
#
loop_
_entity.id
_entity.type
_entity.pdbx_description
1 polymer ?
#
loop_
_entity_poly.entity_id
_entity_poly.type
_entity_poly.pdbx_seq_one_letter_code
_entity_poly.pdbx_strand_id
1 'polypeptide(L)'
;MSPETRIQSTGCGEERMSLGVAYRMLWSDIPLPPPPLSPSRGPGKASTTGATPPLPSCESEAHNLSRFLFGPRQTTVLPVCHARETPFRHSLARRRLPRKKHKPQVPPVRVSPPTDRSLPSPSFTRNDEDKRAVMEDECGSTLLPPPAADPDKAPIEDTLEVTALGVLGPDVFTNARPVRLPAGARGIFGGAVIAMSLASAQKTVPDELVAHSCHCYFLLPGAGAVPLLFHVERVRDGRSFATRTVQARQRGRCVFTMTVSFVRAASAGKTHVRHAAPMPADAGPPPPDDWADEPAYRAQTRPYVVTAPVEARLVDDHDARPDQRAVYQWFRCRGTISAQGGRDAHRNALAYVSDAYLIGGVGHVHPEKPRLGMVVSLDHSIYFHSDRIAADDWIFTETLSPWADEDRGFVLRRIFHRDGTLLATCVQEGVVRLARDGSQHGAKL
;
A
#
# COMPACT_ATOMS: atom_id res chain seq x y z
N MET A 1 -48.91 -50.43 2.30
CA MET A 1 -49.54 -49.36 3.09
C MET A 1 -48.47 -48.73 3.96
N SER A 2 -48.51 -47.38 4.05
CA SER A 2 -47.62 -46.48 4.82
C SER A 2 -46.33 -46.03 4.09
N PRO A 3 -45.85 -44.78 4.29
CA PRO A 3 -46.28 -43.61 3.51
C PRO A 3 -45.13 -42.75 2.94
N GLU A 4 -45.49 -41.82 2.05
CA GLU A 4 -44.63 -40.77 1.49
C GLU A 4 -44.24 -39.72 2.55
N THR A 5 -42.98 -39.25 2.51
CA THR A 5 -42.56 -38.00 3.17
C THR A 5 -41.82 -37.12 2.17
N ARG A 6 -42.46 -36.00 1.83
CA ARG A 6 -41.98 -34.93 0.96
C ARG A 6 -41.07 -34.00 1.77
N ILE A 7 -39.79 -33.92 1.43
CA ILE A 7 -38.87 -32.91 1.99
C ILE A 7 -38.88 -31.69 1.08
N GLN A 8 -39.29 -30.55 1.63
CA GLN A 8 -39.21 -29.22 1.02
C GLN A 8 -37.76 -28.76 0.98
N SER A 9 -37.28 -28.37 -0.21
CA SER A 9 -36.00 -27.70 -0.40
C SER A 9 -36.15 -26.20 -0.20
N THR A 10 -35.55 -25.65 0.85
CA THR A 10 -35.33 -24.21 1.02
C THR A 10 -33.85 -23.98 1.29
N GLY A 11 -33.20 -23.17 0.43
CA GLY A 11 -31.83 -22.70 0.64
C GLY A 11 -30.86 -23.02 -0.50
N CYS A 12 -30.96 -22.32 -1.63
CA CYS A 12 -29.90 -22.31 -2.66
C CYS A 12 -29.98 -21.04 -3.53
N GLY A 13 -30.20 -19.88 -2.89
CA GLY A 13 -30.37 -18.59 -3.58
C GLY A 13 -29.17 -17.65 -3.44
N GLU A 14 -28.65 -17.48 -2.23
CA GLU A 14 -27.68 -16.42 -1.92
C GLU A 14 -26.22 -16.80 -2.22
N GLU A 15 -25.81 -18.05 -2.02
CA GLU A 15 -24.42 -18.47 -2.28
C GLU A 15 -24.04 -18.44 -3.77
N ARG A 16 -24.99 -18.67 -4.68
CA ARG A 16 -24.70 -18.66 -6.13
C ARG A 16 -24.50 -17.24 -6.70
N MET A 17 -25.04 -16.20 -6.07
CA MET A 17 -24.92 -14.83 -6.59
C MET A 17 -23.56 -14.20 -6.28
N SER A 18 -22.96 -14.44 -5.11
CA SER A 18 -21.63 -13.88 -4.78
C SER A 18 -20.49 -14.50 -5.62
N LEU A 19 -20.63 -15.76 -5.99
CA LEU A 19 -19.70 -16.50 -6.86
C LEU A 19 -19.65 -15.94 -8.30
N GLY A 20 -20.79 -15.50 -8.84
CA GLY A 20 -20.86 -14.92 -10.19
C GLY A 20 -20.12 -13.60 -10.32
N VAL A 21 -20.19 -12.75 -9.29
CA VAL A 21 -19.49 -11.45 -9.24
C VAL A 21 -17.97 -11.64 -9.12
N ALA A 22 -17.52 -12.56 -8.25
CA ALA A 22 -16.10 -12.87 -8.08
C ALA A 22 -15.48 -13.43 -9.37
N TYR A 23 -16.19 -14.30 -10.08
CA TYR A 23 -15.72 -14.86 -11.36
C TYR A 23 -15.64 -13.80 -12.47
N ARG A 24 -16.64 -12.91 -12.56
CA ARG A 24 -16.65 -11.81 -13.56
C ARG A 24 -15.53 -10.80 -13.34
N MET A 25 -15.09 -10.59 -12.08
CA MET A 25 -13.97 -9.71 -11.75
C MET A 25 -12.58 -10.29 -12.09
N LEU A 26 -12.46 -11.61 -12.20
CA LEU A 26 -11.19 -12.29 -12.43
C LEU A 26 -10.81 -12.44 -13.91
N TRP A 27 -11.81 -12.50 -14.81
CA TRP A 27 -11.62 -13.00 -16.18
C TRP A 27 -12.17 -12.09 -17.29
N SER A 28 -12.54 -10.84 -17.00
CA SER A 28 -13.22 -9.98 -17.98
C SER A 28 -12.35 -9.39 -19.09
N ASP A 29 -11.00 -9.49 -19.03
CA ASP A 29 -10.11 -8.80 -20.00
C ASP A 29 -9.03 -9.70 -20.65
N ILE A 30 -9.23 -11.02 -20.73
CA ILE A 30 -8.34 -11.87 -21.55
C ILE A 30 -8.94 -12.02 -22.95
N PRO A 31 -8.36 -11.43 -24.02
CA PRO A 31 -8.78 -11.75 -25.37
C PRO A 31 -8.50 -13.23 -25.64
N LEU A 32 -9.55 -14.00 -25.89
CA LEU A 32 -9.42 -15.39 -26.33
C LEU A 32 -8.60 -15.43 -27.63
N PRO A 33 -7.65 -16.37 -27.77
CA PRO A 33 -6.97 -16.56 -29.05
C PRO A 33 -8.00 -16.92 -30.13
N PRO A 34 -7.82 -16.42 -31.37
CA PRO A 34 -8.75 -16.75 -32.45
C PRO A 34 -8.77 -18.27 -32.67
N PRO A 35 -9.93 -18.85 -33.04
CA PRO A 35 -10.03 -20.27 -33.28
C PRO A 35 -9.10 -20.68 -34.44
N PRO A 36 -8.52 -21.89 -34.40
CA PRO A 36 -7.66 -22.37 -35.48
C PRO A 36 -8.46 -22.46 -36.78
N LEU A 37 -7.91 -21.88 -37.84
CA LEU A 37 -8.45 -21.97 -39.19
C LEU A 37 -8.55 -23.45 -39.61
N SER A 38 -9.75 -23.85 -40.03
CA SER A 38 -10.01 -25.17 -40.58
C SER A 38 -9.24 -25.34 -41.90
N PRO A 39 -8.59 -26.49 -42.16
CA PRO A 39 -7.88 -26.69 -43.42
C PRO A 39 -8.88 -26.86 -44.57
N SER A 40 -8.72 -26.01 -45.58
CA SER A 40 -9.45 -26.11 -46.85
C SER A 40 -9.06 -27.39 -47.59
N ARG A 41 -10.07 -28.11 -48.08
CA ARG A 41 -9.91 -29.25 -48.98
C ARG A 41 -9.62 -28.76 -50.41
N GLY A 42 -8.60 -29.32 -51.03
CA GLY A 42 -8.31 -29.25 -52.47
C GLY A 42 -7.59 -30.54 -52.93
N PRO A 43 -7.75 -30.96 -54.19
CA PRO A 43 -7.93 -32.37 -54.55
C PRO A 43 -6.64 -33.12 -54.85
N GLY A 44 -6.70 -34.44 -54.70
CA GLY A 44 -5.54 -35.34 -54.72
C GLY A 44 -5.00 -35.74 -56.09
N LYS A 45 -3.93 -36.53 -56.05
CA LYS A 45 -3.52 -37.52 -57.06
C LYS A 45 -2.48 -38.50 -56.48
N ALA A 46 -2.87 -39.78 -56.52
CA ALA A 46 -2.13 -41.03 -56.76
C ALA A 46 -0.74 -41.32 -56.12
N SER A 47 -0.75 -42.34 -55.25
CA SER A 47 0.11 -43.55 -55.15
C SER A 47 1.64 -43.48 -55.32
N THR A 48 2.37 -44.00 -54.32
CA THR A 48 3.05 -45.33 -54.39
C THR A 48 3.58 -45.79 -53.02
N THR A 49 3.21 -47.05 -52.71
CA THR A 49 3.76 -48.09 -51.81
C THR A 49 5.13 -47.92 -51.10
N GLY A 50 5.21 -48.37 -49.83
CA GLY A 50 6.48 -48.89 -49.24
C GLY A 50 6.58 -48.96 -47.70
N ALA A 51 6.26 -50.14 -47.14
CA ALA A 51 6.79 -50.83 -45.94
C ALA A 51 7.26 -50.08 -44.65
N THR A 52 6.70 -50.51 -43.50
CA THR A 52 7.21 -50.43 -42.10
C THR A 52 8.20 -51.60 -41.80
N PRO A 53 8.84 -51.76 -40.60
CA PRO A 53 9.29 -50.89 -39.47
C PRO A 53 10.78 -51.24 -39.09
N PRO A 54 11.35 -51.17 -37.84
CA PRO A 54 10.99 -50.52 -36.55
C PRO A 54 12.13 -49.69 -35.88
N LEU A 55 11.80 -49.15 -34.70
CA LEU A 55 12.64 -48.42 -33.72
C LEU A 55 13.92 -49.17 -33.27
N PRO A 56 14.88 -48.44 -32.66
CA PRO A 56 15.29 -48.88 -31.32
C PRO A 56 15.45 -47.75 -30.27
N SER A 57 15.26 -48.19 -29.04
CA SER A 57 15.57 -47.59 -27.73
C SER A 57 17.04 -47.73 -27.31
N CYS A 58 17.58 -46.77 -26.56
CA CYS A 58 18.56 -46.90 -25.44
C CYS A 58 18.92 -45.47 -24.99
N GLU A 59 18.64 -45.03 -23.78
CA GLU A 59 19.38 -45.24 -22.52
C GLU A 59 20.87 -44.87 -22.50
N SER A 60 21.20 -44.06 -21.47
CA SER A 60 22.50 -43.72 -20.89
C SER A 60 23.47 -42.82 -21.66
N GLU A 61 23.71 -41.62 -21.13
CA GLU A 61 25.04 -41.26 -20.61
C GLU A 61 24.94 -39.95 -19.80
N ALA A 62 25.18 -40.07 -18.50
CA ALA A 62 25.59 -38.95 -17.65
C ALA A 62 27.10 -38.76 -17.84
N HIS A 63 27.56 -37.54 -18.12
CA HIS A 63 28.76 -36.96 -17.52
C HIS A 63 29.02 -35.51 -17.99
N ASN A 64 29.11 -34.61 -17.01
CA ASN A 64 30.03 -33.48 -16.92
C ASN A 64 30.18 -32.51 -18.10
N LEU A 65 29.53 -31.35 -17.99
CA LEU A 65 30.14 -30.06 -18.33
C LEU A 65 29.83 -29.02 -17.26
N SER A 66 30.61 -29.06 -16.18
CA SER A 66 30.91 -27.89 -15.35
C SER A 66 32.36 -27.48 -15.64
N ARG A 67 32.63 -26.16 -15.64
CA ARG A 67 33.92 -25.45 -15.81
C ARG A 67 34.20 -24.86 -17.21
N PHE A 68 33.79 -23.60 -17.37
CA PHE A 68 34.64 -22.51 -17.86
C PHE A 68 34.54 -21.40 -16.81
N LEU A 69 35.43 -21.39 -15.81
CA LEU A 69 36.74 -20.73 -15.76
C LEU A 69 36.67 -19.20 -15.62
N PHE A 70 36.91 -18.77 -14.39
CA PHE A 70 37.29 -17.43 -13.97
C PHE A 70 38.60 -16.97 -14.64
N GLY A 71 38.66 -15.68 -14.98
CA GLY A 71 39.85 -14.91 -15.37
C GLY A 71 39.69 -13.42 -14.98
N PRO A 72 40.77 -12.63 -14.85
CA PRO A 72 41.02 -11.87 -13.62
C PRO A 72 40.64 -10.38 -13.63
N ARG A 73 40.65 -9.82 -12.41
CA ARG A 73 40.49 -8.42 -12.01
C ARG A 73 41.33 -7.44 -12.84
N GLN A 74 40.71 -6.36 -13.30
CA GLN A 74 41.39 -5.09 -13.56
C GLN A 74 40.68 -3.97 -12.78
N THR A 75 41.46 -3.34 -11.91
CA THR A 75 41.13 -2.15 -11.15
C THR A 75 41.31 -0.94 -12.06
N THR A 76 40.22 -0.27 -12.43
CA THR A 76 40.28 1.02 -13.13
C THR A 76 40.09 2.14 -12.10
N VAL A 77 41.20 2.81 -11.80
CA VAL A 77 41.23 4.05 -11.03
C VAL A 77 40.80 5.19 -11.94
N LEU A 78 39.70 5.87 -11.62
CA LEU A 78 39.26 7.10 -12.31
C LEU A 78 39.92 8.32 -11.65
N PRO A 79 40.37 9.31 -12.43
CA PRO A 79 41.10 10.47 -11.92
C PRO A 79 40.18 11.49 -11.25
N VAL A 80 40.69 12.05 -10.15
CA VAL A 80 40.16 13.20 -9.42
C VAL A 80 40.35 14.45 -10.28
N CYS A 81 39.25 15.08 -10.70
CA CYS A 81 39.28 16.39 -11.34
C CYS A 81 39.26 17.50 -10.28
N HIS A 82 40.39 18.17 -10.11
CA HIS A 82 40.48 19.47 -9.46
C HIS A 82 39.88 20.55 -10.39
N ALA A 83 38.73 21.11 -10.02
CA ALA A 83 38.21 22.33 -10.62
C ALA A 83 38.72 23.54 -9.80
N ARG A 84 39.44 24.43 -10.50
CA ARG A 84 40.02 25.67 -9.99
C ARG A 84 38.95 26.71 -9.71
N GLU A 85 39.07 27.36 -8.55
CA GLU A 85 38.38 28.60 -8.22
C GLU A 85 38.85 29.75 -9.13
N THR A 86 37.91 30.55 -9.65
CA THR A 86 38.17 31.93 -10.07
C THR A 86 36.99 32.83 -9.65
N PRO A 87 37.26 34.04 -9.15
CA PRO A 87 36.25 34.87 -8.50
C PRO A 87 35.55 35.80 -9.50
N PHE A 88 34.22 35.91 -9.40
CA PHE A 88 33.46 36.99 -10.05
C PHE A 88 32.97 37.99 -9.01
N ARG A 89 33.31 39.27 -9.23
CA ARG A 89 32.98 40.43 -8.39
C ARG A 89 31.87 41.28 -9.04
N HIS A 90 30.98 41.76 -8.17
CA HIS A 90 30.09 42.94 -8.24
C HIS A 90 28.95 43.00 -9.28
N SER A 91 27.70 43.22 -8.82
CA SER A 91 27.24 44.57 -8.48
C SER A 91 25.93 44.56 -7.67
N LEU A 92 25.86 45.47 -6.70
CA LEU A 92 24.68 45.81 -5.89
C LEU A 92 23.78 46.75 -6.69
N ALA A 93 22.52 46.39 -6.89
CA ALA A 93 21.47 47.32 -7.30
C ALA A 93 20.33 47.28 -6.27
N ARG A 94 20.35 48.27 -5.36
CA ARG A 94 19.23 48.62 -4.49
C ARG A 94 18.02 48.99 -5.37
N ARG A 95 16.86 48.36 -5.16
CA ARG A 95 15.57 48.91 -5.60
C ARG A 95 14.59 49.02 -4.45
N ARG A 96 13.92 50.18 -4.47
CA ARG A 96 13.12 50.81 -3.41
C ARG A 96 11.74 50.17 -3.30
N LEU A 97 11.25 50.09 -2.06
CA LEU A 97 9.85 49.85 -1.69
C LEU A 97 8.91 50.95 -2.24
N PRO A 98 7.65 50.61 -2.56
CA PRO A 98 6.54 51.55 -2.47
C PRO A 98 5.54 51.18 -1.36
N ARG A 99 5.09 52.21 -0.63
CA ARG A 99 4.06 52.18 0.41
C ARG A 99 2.63 52.15 -0.19
N LYS A 100 1.76 51.39 0.50
CA LYS A 100 0.31 51.54 0.79
C LYS A 100 -0.66 52.18 -0.23
N LYS A 101 -1.74 51.45 -0.57
CA LYS A 101 -3.13 51.96 -0.79
C LYS A 101 -4.15 50.87 -0.37
N HIS A 102 -4.88 51.07 0.73
CA HIS A 102 -6.34 51.30 0.82
C HIS A 102 -7.27 50.19 0.26
N LYS A 103 -7.98 49.51 1.19
CA LYS A 103 -9.11 48.59 0.95
C LYS A 103 -10.41 49.40 0.75
N PRO A 104 -11.27 49.08 -0.24
CA PRO A 104 -12.67 49.45 -0.20
C PRO A 104 -13.52 48.40 0.51
N GLN A 105 -14.47 48.85 1.34
CA GLN A 105 -15.50 48.06 1.99
C GLN A 105 -16.61 47.65 1.00
N VAL A 106 -17.13 46.44 1.15
CA VAL A 106 -18.30 45.90 0.41
C VAL A 106 -19.53 45.98 1.31
N PRO A 107 -20.70 46.46 0.85
CA PRO A 107 -21.93 46.46 1.66
C PRO A 107 -22.68 45.12 1.57
N PRO A 108 -23.49 44.75 2.57
CA PRO A 108 -24.16 43.45 2.63
C PRO A 108 -25.41 43.40 1.75
N VAL A 109 -25.64 42.24 1.12
CA VAL A 109 -26.83 41.92 0.32
C VAL A 109 -27.92 41.38 1.24
N ARG A 110 -29.13 41.98 1.16
CA ARG A 110 -30.37 41.49 1.79
C ARG A 110 -30.87 40.24 1.09
N VAL A 111 -31.25 39.22 1.87
CA VAL A 111 -32.03 38.06 1.41
C VAL A 111 -33.46 38.18 1.93
N SER A 112 -34.45 37.92 1.08
CA SER A 112 -35.85 37.73 1.46
C SER A 112 -36.35 36.42 0.85
N PRO A 113 -37.10 35.56 1.59
CA PRO A 113 -37.65 34.31 1.09
C PRO A 113 -39.04 34.57 0.45
N PRO A 114 -39.56 33.71 -0.45
CA PRO A 114 -40.37 32.54 -0.05
C PRO A 114 -40.26 31.38 -1.10
N THR A 115 -40.92 30.22 -1.12
CA THR A 115 -42.16 29.70 -0.53
C THR A 115 -42.19 28.18 -0.73
N ASP A 116 -42.86 27.50 0.19
CA ASP A 116 -43.31 26.10 0.17
C ASP A 116 -44.15 25.73 -1.07
N ARG A 117 -43.98 24.51 -1.61
CA ARG A 117 -44.95 23.80 -2.47
C ARG A 117 -44.61 22.30 -2.59
N SER A 118 -45.27 21.52 -1.73
CA SER A 118 -46.04 20.30 -2.01
C SER A 118 -45.56 19.31 -3.10
N LEU A 119 -45.29 18.08 -2.65
CA LEU A 119 -45.17 16.82 -3.41
C LEU A 119 -46.41 16.50 -4.27
N PRO A 120 -46.23 15.67 -5.31
CA PRO A 120 -47.07 14.48 -5.42
C PRO A 120 -46.31 13.21 -5.85
N SER A 121 -46.85 12.05 -5.46
CA SER A 121 -46.56 10.70 -5.95
C SER A 121 -47.90 10.01 -6.27
N PRO A 122 -47.96 8.83 -6.93
CA PRO A 122 -47.22 8.32 -8.09
C PRO A 122 -48.16 7.66 -9.15
N SER A 123 -47.66 7.31 -10.34
CA SER A 123 -48.25 6.19 -11.12
C SER A 123 -47.26 5.52 -12.10
N PHE A 124 -46.96 4.25 -11.77
CA PHE A 124 -46.76 3.01 -12.53
C PHE A 124 -46.18 2.93 -13.98
N THR A 125 -45.18 2.03 -14.06
CA THR A 125 -44.71 1.12 -15.15
C THR A 125 -43.71 1.57 -16.21
N ARG A 126 -42.45 1.12 -16.05
CA ARG A 126 -41.56 0.58 -17.12
C ARG A 126 -40.35 -0.16 -16.49
N ASN A 127 -40.56 -1.37 -15.97
CA ASN A 127 -40.13 -2.68 -16.51
C ASN A 127 -38.69 -2.82 -17.07
N ASP A 128 -37.93 -3.64 -16.35
CA ASP A 128 -36.86 -4.57 -16.72
C ASP A 128 -35.50 -4.08 -17.27
N GLU A 129 -35.39 -2.88 -17.84
CA GLU A 129 -34.06 -2.32 -18.18
C GLU A 129 -33.32 -1.78 -16.95
N ASP A 130 -34.04 -1.15 -16.01
CA ASP A 130 -33.45 -0.68 -14.74
C ASP A 130 -32.98 -1.85 -13.86
N LYS A 131 -33.59 -3.03 -13.95
CA LYS A 131 -33.11 -4.20 -13.19
C LYS A 131 -31.77 -4.72 -13.73
N ARG A 132 -31.50 -4.57 -15.03
CA ARG A 132 -30.20 -4.88 -15.61
C ARG A 132 -29.15 -3.83 -15.27
N ALA A 133 -29.52 -2.56 -15.20
CA ALA A 133 -28.63 -1.48 -14.79
C ALA A 133 -28.32 -1.50 -13.28
N VAL A 134 -29.24 -1.95 -12.43
CA VAL A 134 -29.05 -2.06 -10.97
C VAL A 134 -28.19 -3.27 -10.60
N MET A 135 -28.19 -4.35 -11.41
CA MET A 135 -27.38 -5.55 -11.13
C MET A 135 -25.88 -5.39 -11.46
N GLU A 136 -25.46 -4.31 -12.12
CA GLU A 136 -24.06 -4.12 -12.52
C GLU A 136 -23.23 -3.28 -11.52
N ASP A 137 -23.82 -2.77 -10.43
CA ASP A 137 -23.14 -1.90 -9.47
C ASP A 137 -23.16 -2.39 -7.99
N GLU A 138 -23.70 -3.57 -7.71
CA GLU A 138 -23.76 -4.13 -6.35
C GLU A 138 -22.52 -4.93 -5.95
N CYS A 139 -21.32 -4.43 -6.24
CA CYS A 139 -20.16 -4.84 -5.48
C CYS A 139 -19.84 -3.72 -4.49
N GLY A 140 -20.42 -3.81 -3.29
CA GLY A 140 -20.07 -2.93 -2.17
C GLY A 140 -18.57 -2.99 -1.86
N SER A 141 -18.11 -2.14 -0.95
CA SER A 141 -16.69 -2.02 -0.56
C SER A 141 -16.05 -3.29 0.02
N THR A 142 -16.82 -4.36 0.20
CA THR A 142 -16.39 -5.70 0.61
C THR A 142 -17.09 -6.75 -0.24
N LEU A 143 -16.41 -7.87 -0.54
CA LEU A 143 -17.01 -9.00 -1.27
C LEU A 143 -17.92 -9.87 -0.40
N LEU A 144 -17.65 -9.90 0.90
CA LEU A 144 -18.41 -10.65 1.89
C LEU A 144 -18.99 -9.67 2.92
N PRO A 145 -20.09 -10.04 3.60
CA PRO A 145 -20.56 -9.28 4.76
C PRO A 145 -19.42 -9.14 5.78
N PRO A 146 -19.19 -7.92 6.32
CA PRO A 146 -18.19 -7.73 7.35
C PRO A 146 -18.41 -8.65 8.55
N PRO A 147 -17.35 -9.22 9.14
CA PRO A 147 -17.47 -9.96 10.40
C PRO A 147 -18.07 -9.07 11.50
N ALA A 148 -18.74 -9.69 12.48
CA ALA A 148 -19.17 -8.99 13.67
C ALA A 148 -17.97 -8.29 14.34
N ALA A 149 -18.22 -7.11 14.92
CA ALA A 149 -17.19 -6.41 15.68
C ALA A 149 -16.80 -7.27 16.89
N ASP A 150 -15.50 -7.44 17.08
CA ASP A 150 -14.93 -8.15 18.23
C ASP A 150 -14.43 -7.09 19.23
N PRO A 151 -15.08 -6.94 20.39
CA PRO A 151 -14.70 -5.92 21.37
C PRO A 151 -13.29 -6.14 21.95
N ASP A 152 -12.74 -7.35 21.82
CA ASP A 152 -11.42 -7.71 22.33
C ASP A 152 -10.30 -7.41 21.32
N LYS A 153 -10.64 -7.00 20.09
CA LYS A 153 -9.68 -6.58 19.07
C LYS A 153 -9.44 -5.07 19.12
N ALA A 154 -8.18 -4.67 18.91
CA ALA A 154 -7.89 -3.28 18.62
C ALA A 154 -8.54 -2.87 17.29
N PRO A 155 -9.05 -1.63 17.15
CA PRO A 155 -9.62 -1.13 15.89
C PRO A 155 -8.72 -1.28 14.65
N ILE A 156 -7.40 -1.29 14.85
CA ILE A 156 -6.44 -1.50 13.76
C ILE A 156 -6.48 -2.95 13.23
N GLU A 157 -6.74 -3.93 14.08
CA GLU A 157 -6.88 -5.33 13.66
C GLU A 157 -8.11 -5.50 12.76
N ASP A 158 -9.24 -4.94 13.17
CA ASP A 158 -10.47 -4.95 12.38
C ASP A 158 -10.29 -4.29 11.02
N THR A 159 -9.56 -3.18 10.98
CA THR A 159 -9.29 -2.43 9.75
C THR A 159 -8.42 -3.22 8.77
N LEU A 160 -7.52 -4.06 9.30
CA LEU A 160 -6.52 -4.80 8.52
C LEU A 160 -6.89 -6.26 8.29
N GLU A 161 -8.04 -6.69 8.78
CA GLU A 161 -8.51 -8.06 8.66
C GLU A 161 -8.77 -8.42 7.18
N VAL A 162 -8.24 -9.58 6.79
CA VAL A 162 -8.44 -10.17 5.46
C VAL A 162 -9.13 -11.53 5.59
N THR A 163 -10.08 -11.78 4.71
CA THR A 163 -10.86 -13.02 4.65
C THR A 163 -10.37 -13.87 3.49
N ALA A 164 -10.10 -15.15 3.73
CA ALA A 164 -9.72 -16.10 2.68
C ALA A 164 -10.92 -16.38 1.76
N LEU A 165 -10.68 -16.38 0.45
CA LEU A 165 -11.66 -16.72 -0.58
C LEU A 165 -11.34 -18.11 -1.12
N GLY A 166 -11.57 -19.14 -0.30
CA GLY A 166 -11.22 -20.53 -0.63
C GLY A 166 -11.82 -21.04 -1.95
N VAL A 167 -12.97 -20.51 -2.36
CA VAL A 167 -13.60 -20.82 -3.67
C VAL A 167 -12.78 -20.36 -4.88
N LEU A 168 -11.91 -19.36 -4.70
CA LEU A 168 -10.99 -18.85 -5.74
C LEU A 168 -9.58 -19.45 -5.64
N GLY A 169 -9.31 -20.20 -4.57
CA GLY A 169 -8.02 -20.82 -4.28
C GLY A 169 -7.56 -20.59 -2.84
N PRO A 170 -6.57 -21.37 -2.36
CA PRO A 170 -6.09 -21.31 -0.98
C PRO A 170 -5.30 -20.03 -0.65
N ASP A 171 -4.76 -19.35 -1.67
CA ASP A 171 -3.87 -18.19 -1.55
C ASP A 171 -4.52 -16.89 -2.08
N VAL A 172 -5.86 -16.81 -2.04
CA VAL A 172 -6.65 -15.62 -2.44
C VAL A 172 -7.39 -15.08 -1.24
N PHE A 173 -7.28 -13.78 -1.00
CA PHE A 173 -7.91 -13.10 0.15
C PHE A 173 -8.65 -11.83 -0.30
N THR A 174 -9.57 -11.33 0.52
CA THR A 174 -10.25 -10.04 0.35
C THR A 174 -10.21 -9.22 1.64
N ASN A 175 -10.33 -7.90 1.54
CA ASN A 175 -10.56 -7.07 2.72
C ASN A 175 -11.88 -7.45 3.40
N ALA A 176 -11.85 -7.63 4.74
CA ALA A 176 -13.03 -7.99 5.52
C ALA A 176 -13.95 -6.78 5.80
N ARG A 177 -13.39 -5.57 5.80
CA ARG A 177 -14.10 -4.31 6.07
C ARG A 177 -13.79 -3.26 5.00
N PRO A 178 -14.64 -2.23 4.83
CA PRO A 178 -14.41 -1.15 3.88
C PRO A 178 -13.06 -0.46 4.12
N VAL A 179 -12.31 -0.23 3.05
CA VAL A 179 -10.99 0.42 3.14
C VAL A 179 -11.16 1.93 3.07
N ARG A 180 -10.54 2.64 4.02
CA ARG A 180 -10.63 4.10 4.11
C ARG A 180 -10.06 4.78 2.85
N LEU A 181 -10.88 5.63 2.25
CA LEU A 181 -10.48 6.66 1.29
C LEU A 181 -10.35 8.01 2.04
N PRO A 182 -9.13 8.52 2.27
CA PRO A 182 -8.97 9.82 2.95
C PRO A 182 -9.63 10.96 2.16
N ALA A 183 -10.23 11.93 2.86
CA ALA A 183 -10.86 13.08 2.23
C ALA A 183 -9.84 13.86 1.36
N GLY A 184 -10.21 14.14 0.11
CA GLY A 184 -9.34 14.82 -0.86
C GLY A 184 -8.23 13.96 -1.46
N ALA A 185 -8.07 12.69 -1.04
CA ALA A 185 -7.13 11.77 -1.66
C ALA A 185 -7.71 11.17 -2.94
N ARG A 186 -6.82 10.81 -3.88
CA ARG A 186 -7.20 10.17 -5.15
C ARG A 186 -7.45 8.67 -5.04
N GLY A 187 -6.94 8.04 -3.98
CA GLY A 187 -7.08 6.60 -3.77
C GLY A 187 -7.04 6.25 -2.29
N ILE A 188 -7.41 5.01 -1.99
CA ILE A 188 -7.35 4.42 -0.65
C ILE A 188 -5.97 4.61 -0.02
N PHE A 189 -5.93 4.60 1.31
CA PHE A 189 -4.69 4.80 2.04
C PHE A 189 -3.67 3.67 1.78
N GLY A 190 -2.45 4.02 1.38
CA GLY A 190 -1.41 3.09 0.96
C GLY A 190 -1.00 2.10 2.06
N GLY A 191 -0.82 2.60 3.29
CA GLY A 191 -0.52 1.78 4.47
C GLY A 191 -1.54 0.67 4.72
N ALA A 192 -2.83 0.88 4.40
CA ALA A 192 -3.84 -0.17 4.50
C ALA A 192 -3.60 -1.30 3.48
N VAL A 193 -3.25 -0.95 2.24
CA VAL A 193 -2.95 -1.94 1.18
C VAL A 193 -1.68 -2.71 1.49
N ILE A 194 -0.62 -2.04 1.98
CA ILE A 194 0.63 -2.69 2.44
C ILE A 194 0.30 -3.70 3.54
N ALA A 195 -0.40 -3.27 4.59
CA ALA A 195 -0.67 -4.08 5.76
C ALA A 195 -1.60 -5.27 5.46
N MET A 196 -2.67 -5.08 4.68
CA MET A 196 -3.53 -6.20 4.27
C MET A 196 -2.81 -7.19 3.32
N SER A 197 -1.93 -6.69 2.46
CA SER A 197 -1.10 -7.56 1.62
C SER A 197 -0.11 -8.38 2.47
N LEU A 198 0.44 -7.78 3.54
CA LEU A 198 1.32 -8.46 4.48
C LEU A 198 0.56 -9.52 5.28
N ALA A 199 -0.63 -9.18 5.79
CA ALA A 199 -1.54 -10.10 6.46
C ALA A 199 -1.92 -11.29 5.56
N SER A 200 -2.18 -11.03 4.28
CA SER A 200 -2.46 -12.08 3.28
C SER A 200 -1.27 -13.00 3.09
N ALA A 201 -0.06 -12.46 2.96
CA ALA A 201 1.16 -13.26 2.83
C ALA A 201 1.46 -14.09 4.09
N GLN A 202 1.28 -13.52 5.29
CA GLN A 202 1.45 -14.21 6.58
C GLN A 202 0.56 -15.45 6.70
N LYS A 203 -0.68 -15.39 6.22
CA LYS A 203 -1.61 -16.54 6.20
C LYS A 203 -1.15 -17.71 5.30
N THR A 204 -0.08 -17.56 4.53
CA THR A 204 0.43 -18.59 3.59
C THR A 204 1.78 -19.18 4.00
N VAL A 205 2.31 -18.83 5.18
CA VAL A 205 3.55 -19.37 5.73
C VAL A 205 3.29 -20.04 7.09
N PRO A 206 4.13 -20.99 7.55
CA PRO A 206 4.05 -21.52 8.91
C PRO A 206 4.31 -20.44 9.97
N ASP A 207 3.71 -20.59 11.14
CA ASP A 207 3.77 -19.63 12.26
C ASP A 207 5.20 -19.38 12.79
N GLU A 208 6.16 -20.26 12.51
CA GLU A 208 7.56 -20.05 12.88
C GLU A 208 8.29 -19.08 11.94
N LEU A 209 7.71 -18.75 10.78
CA LEU A 209 8.27 -17.80 9.82
C LEU A 209 7.68 -16.41 10.05
N VAL A 210 8.54 -15.42 10.21
CA VAL A 210 8.17 -14.03 10.45
C VAL A 210 8.64 -13.14 9.32
N ALA A 211 7.82 -12.17 8.91
CA ALA A 211 8.20 -11.24 7.85
C ALA A 211 9.37 -10.37 8.33
N HIS A 212 10.47 -10.36 7.59
CA HIS A 212 11.63 -9.50 7.91
C HIS A 212 11.84 -8.39 6.89
N SER A 213 11.27 -8.51 5.69
CA SER A 213 11.19 -7.39 4.76
C SER A 213 10.00 -7.49 3.82
N CYS A 214 9.56 -6.34 3.32
CA CYS A 214 8.69 -6.26 2.17
C CYS A 214 9.07 -5.08 1.27
N HIS A 215 8.80 -5.21 -0.02
CA HIS A 215 9.05 -4.22 -1.06
C HIS A 215 7.83 -4.14 -1.95
N CYS A 216 7.30 -2.94 -2.20
CA CYS A 216 6.06 -2.80 -2.95
C CYS A 216 6.05 -1.59 -3.86
N TYR A 217 5.17 -1.65 -4.87
CA TYR A 217 4.88 -0.58 -5.81
C TYR A 217 3.38 -0.29 -5.86
N PHE A 218 3.03 1.00 -5.83
CA PHE A 218 1.69 1.49 -6.06
C PHE A 218 1.50 1.78 -7.54
N LEU A 219 0.64 1.00 -8.21
CA LEU A 219 0.50 1.04 -9.66
C LEU A 219 -0.67 1.91 -10.10
N LEU A 220 -1.78 1.84 -9.38
CA LEU A 220 -3.01 2.57 -9.68
C LEU A 220 -3.67 3.06 -8.39
N PRO A 221 -4.40 4.19 -8.42
CA PRO A 221 -5.18 4.63 -7.27
C PRO A 221 -6.29 3.63 -6.98
N GLY A 222 -6.30 3.06 -5.77
CA GLY A 222 -7.37 2.16 -5.35
C GLY A 222 -8.65 2.91 -4.98
N ALA A 223 -9.82 2.35 -5.28
CA ALA A 223 -11.12 2.91 -4.96
C ALA A 223 -11.67 2.33 -3.64
N GLY A 224 -12.15 3.18 -2.73
CA GLY A 224 -12.68 2.73 -1.43
C GLY A 224 -14.03 2.01 -1.51
N ALA A 225 -14.78 2.22 -2.59
CA ALA A 225 -16.07 1.58 -2.83
C ALA A 225 -15.95 0.20 -3.51
N VAL A 226 -14.74 -0.22 -3.88
CA VAL A 226 -14.50 -1.46 -4.61
C VAL A 226 -13.67 -2.38 -3.72
N PRO A 227 -13.99 -3.67 -3.58
CA PRO A 227 -13.22 -4.57 -2.75
C PRO A 227 -11.84 -4.83 -3.36
N LEU A 228 -10.88 -5.17 -2.51
CA LEU A 228 -9.54 -5.59 -2.89
C LEU A 228 -9.44 -7.11 -2.89
N LEU A 229 -8.95 -7.67 -3.98
CA LEU A 229 -8.52 -9.06 -4.05
C LEU A 229 -7.00 -9.15 -3.91
N PHE A 230 -6.51 -9.91 -2.93
CA PHE A 230 -5.09 -10.16 -2.72
C PHE A 230 -4.75 -11.56 -3.22
N HIS A 231 -3.96 -11.63 -4.28
CA HIS A 231 -3.44 -12.88 -4.83
C HIS A 231 -2.03 -13.10 -4.31
N VAL A 232 -1.84 -14.14 -3.50
CA VAL A 232 -0.54 -14.51 -2.98
C VAL A 232 0.02 -15.64 -3.84
N GLU A 233 1.25 -15.48 -4.30
CA GLU A 233 2.03 -16.50 -4.98
C GLU A 233 3.18 -16.96 -4.07
N ARG A 234 3.32 -18.28 -3.94
CA ARG A 234 4.38 -18.92 -3.16
C ARG A 234 5.64 -19.09 -4.01
N VAL A 235 6.46 -18.04 -4.06
CA VAL A 235 7.68 -18.01 -4.89
C VAL A 235 8.71 -19.05 -4.42
N ARG A 236 8.90 -19.18 -3.11
CA ARG A 236 9.88 -20.11 -2.53
C ARG A 236 9.52 -20.49 -1.11
N ASP A 237 9.66 -21.77 -0.80
CA ASP A 237 9.62 -22.32 0.56
C ASP A 237 10.93 -23.05 0.87
N GLY A 238 11.74 -22.45 1.74
CA GLY A 238 12.97 -23.05 2.25
C GLY A 238 12.87 -23.33 3.75
N ARG A 239 13.88 -24.02 4.30
CA ARG A 239 13.93 -24.35 5.73
C ARG A 239 13.97 -23.10 6.64
N SER A 240 14.72 -22.08 6.22
CA SER A 240 14.95 -20.87 7.03
C SER A 240 14.29 -19.62 6.46
N PHE A 241 13.94 -19.62 5.18
CA PHE A 241 13.37 -18.47 4.49
C PHE A 241 12.22 -18.91 3.59
N ALA A 242 11.20 -18.06 3.48
CA ALA A 242 10.15 -18.17 2.48
C ALA A 242 9.96 -16.83 1.78
N THR A 243 9.52 -16.88 0.53
CA THR A 243 9.24 -15.68 -0.27
C THR A 243 7.83 -15.77 -0.82
N ARG A 244 7.10 -14.65 -0.73
CA ARG A 244 5.76 -14.47 -1.29
C ARG A 244 5.72 -13.25 -2.17
N THR A 245 5.00 -13.32 -3.28
CA THR A 245 4.56 -12.16 -4.06
C THR A 245 3.07 -11.98 -3.80
N VAL A 246 2.62 -10.73 -3.66
CA VAL A 246 1.21 -10.39 -3.44
C VAL A 246 0.81 -9.36 -4.47
N GLN A 247 -0.26 -9.62 -5.20
CA GLN A 247 -0.89 -8.65 -6.09
C GLN A 247 -2.24 -8.27 -5.51
N ALA A 248 -2.42 -7.00 -5.17
CA ALA A 248 -3.74 -6.46 -4.84
C ALA A 248 -4.42 -5.98 -6.12
N ARG A 249 -5.65 -6.43 -6.35
CA ARG A 249 -6.43 -6.19 -7.57
C ARG A 249 -7.79 -5.57 -7.26
N GLN A 250 -8.23 -4.69 -8.14
CA GLN A 250 -9.59 -4.17 -8.19
C GLN A 250 -10.08 -4.21 -9.63
N ARG A 251 -11.29 -4.73 -9.87
CA ARG A 251 -11.88 -4.87 -11.22
C ARG A 251 -10.89 -5.55 -12.20
N GLY A 252 -10.29 -6.65 -11.78
CA GLY A 252 -9.29 -7.39 -12.55
C GLY A 252 -7.90 -6.74 -12.69
N ARG A 253 -7.76 -5.44 -12.41
CA ARG A 253 -6.51 -4.69 -12.59
C ARG A 253 -5.65 -4.72 -11.34
N CYS A 254 -4.35 -4.95 -11.50
CA CYS A 254 -3.37 -4.87 -10.43
C CYS A 254 -3.18 -3.40 -10.02
N VAL A 255 -3.56 -3.06 -8.79
CA VAL A 255 -3.41 -1.70 -8.23
C VAL A 255 -2.14 -1.58 -7.39
N PHE A 256 -1.63 -2.70 -6.89
CA PHE A 256 -0.47 -2.77 -6.01
C PHE A 256 0.20 -4.13 -6.09
N THR A 257 1.53 -4.15 -6.04
CA THR A 257 2.33 -5.38 -5.98
C THR A 257 3.31 -5.32 -4.84
N MET A 258 3.53 -6.43 -4.15
CA MET A 258 4.48 -6.54 -3.04
C MET A 258 5.20 -7.87 -3.05
N THR A 259 6.50 -7.86 -2.77
CA THR A 259 7.28 -9.05 -2.44
C THR A 259 7.59 -9.04 -0.95
N VAL A 260 7.34 -10.14 -0.27
CA VAL A 260 7.59 -10.31 1.17
C VAL A 260 8.58 -11.45 1.38
N SER A 261 9.59 -11.19 2.20
CA SER A 261 10.54 -12.21 2.64
C SER A 261 10.33 -12.53 4.11
N PHE A 262 10.26 -13.82 4.40
CA PHE A 262 10.06 -14.37 5.73
C PHE A 262 11.29 -15.14 6.18
N VAL A 263 11.57 -15.10 7.48
CA VAL A 263 12.68 -15.80 8.11
C VAL A 263 12.18 -16.57 9.32
N ARG A 264 12.80 -17.71 9.62
CA ARG A 264 12.50 -18.46 10.84
C ARG A 264 12.82 -17.62 12.08
N ALA A 265 11.84 -17.44 12.95
CA ALA A 265 11.99 -16.75 14.22
C ALA A 265 13.08 -17.41 15.08
N ALA A 266 13.81 -16.61 15.84
CA ALA A 266 14.90 -17.06 16.73
C ALA A 266 15.95 -17.98 16.05
N SER A 267 16.18 -17.84 14.74
CA SER A 267 17.11 -18.70 13.98
C SER A 267 18.59 -18.33 14.12
N ALA A 268 18.90 -17.27 14.88
CA ALA A 268 20.26 -16.84 15.09
C ALA A 268 21.06 -17.89 15.89
N GLY A 269 22.30 -18.16 15.45
CA GLY A 269 23.23 -19.01 16.18
C GLY A 269 23.64 -18.42 17.53
N LYS A 270 24.28 -19.23 18.39
CA LYS A 270 24.76 -18.82 19.74
C LYS A 270 25.64 -17.57 19.70
N THR A 271 26.39 -17.37 18.61
CA THR A 271 27.24 -16.19 18.37
C THR A 271 26.80 -15.51 17.09
N HIS A 272 26.62 -14.18 17.13
CA HIS A 272 26.28 -13.36 15.96
C HIS A 272 26.60 -11.89 16.20
N VAL A 273 26.78 -11.15 15.10
CA VAL A 273 27.04 -9.71 15.11
C VAL A 273 25.75 -8.96 15.43
N ARG A 274 25.84 -7.93 16.27
CA ARG A 274 24.71 -7.07 16.65
C ARG A 274 25.14 -5.62 16.67
N HIS A 275 24.40 -4.77 15.97
CA HIS A 275 24.46 -3.32 16.08
C HIS A 275 23.14 -2.75 15.56
N ALA A 276 22.77 -1.58 16.03
CA ALA A 276 21.65 -0.81 15.53
C ALA A 276 21.96 0.67 15.68
N ALA A 277 21.40 1.51 14.81
CA ALA A 277 21.42 2.95 15.05
C ALA A 277 20.61 3.24 16.33
N PRO A 278 21.11 4.10 17.23
CA PRO A 278 20.34 4.50 18.41
C PRO A 278 19.19 5.42 18.01
N MET A 279 18.15 5.47 18.84
CA MET A 279 17.15 6.52 18.79
C MET A 279 17.82 7.89 19.03
N PRO A 280 17.47 8.95 18.29
CA PRO A 280 18.01 10.30 18.52
C PRO A 280 17.83 10.74 19.98
N ALA A 281 18.88 11.31 20.57
CA ALA A 281 18.88 11.73 21.97
C ALA A 281 17.89 12.88 22.26
N ASP A 282 17.50 13.62 21.22
CA ASP A 282 16.58 14.75 21.22
C ASP A 282 15.13 14.38 20.84
N ALA A 283 14.82 13.09 20.69
CA ALA A 283 13.48 12.56 20.39
C ALA A 283 12.39 13.02 21.38
N GLY A 284 12.78 13.45 22.59
CA GLY A 284 11.86 13.80 23.67
C GLY A 284 11.20 12.57 24.30
N PRO A 285 10.47 12.73 25.41
CA PRO A 285 9.69 11.64 25.99
C PRO A 285 8.49 11.28 25.11
N PRO A 286 7.99 10.03 25.17
CA PRO A 286 6.70 9.71 24.58
C PRO A 286 5.58 10.57 25.19
N PRO A 287 4.51 10.87 24.45
CA PRO A 287 3.34 11.53 25.00
C PRO A 287 2.69 10.72 26.14
N PRO A 288 1.86 11.37 26.99
CA PRO A 288 1.06 10.68 28.01
C PRO A 288 0.11 9.62 27.44
N ASP A 289 -0.18 8.58 28.22
CA ASP A 289 -1.03 7.47 27.75
C ASP A 289 -2.50 7.87 27.58
N ASP A 290 -2.97 8.91 28.25
CA ASP A 290 -4.31 9.49 28.13
C ASP A 290 -4.44 10.53 27.01
N TRP A 291 -3.36 10.76 26.23
CA TRP A 291 -3.34 11.74 25.13
C TRP A 291 -4.48 11.58 24.12
N ALA A 292 -4.98 10.35 23.93
CA ALA A 292 -6.07 10.06 23.01
C ALA A 292 -7.43 10.68 23.42
N ASP A 293 -7.57 11.11 24.69
CA ASP A 293 -8.77 11.71 25.26
C ASP A 293 -8.75 13.24 25.29
N GLU A 294 -7.63 13.85 24.88
CA GLU A 294 -7.51 15.30 24.74
C GLU A 294 -8.58 15.85 23.77
N PRO A 295 -9.40 16.85 24.18
CA PRO A 295 -10.48 17.40 23.35
C PRO A 295 -10.01 17.89 21.98
N ALA A 296 -8.81 18.47 21.91
CA ALA A 296 -8.19 18.92 20.67
C ALA A 296 -7.91 17.77 19.68
N TYR A 297 -7.70 16.55 20.20
CA TYR A 297 -7.49 15.35 19.41
C TYR A 297 -8.80 14.63 19.06
N ARG A 298 -9.78 14.59 19.98
CA ARG A 298 -11.13 14.03 19.70
C ARG A 298 -11.82 14.73 18.52
N ALA A 299 -11.54 16.01 18.31
CA ALA A 299 -12.03 16.77 17.16
C ALA A 299 -11.33 16.40 15.82
N GLN A 300 -10.15 15.77 15.85
CA GLN A 300 -9.47 15.27 14.66
C GLN A 300 -10.01 13.88 14.31
N THR A 301 -10.68 13.75 13.16
CA THR A 301 -11.27 12.51 12.63
C THR A 301 -10.21 11.49 12.14
N ARG A 302 -9.30 11.09 13.03
CA ARG A 302 -8.27 10.05 12.84
C ARG A 302 -8.60 8.85 13.74
N PRO A 303 -9.51 7.96 13.29
CA PRO A 303 -10.11 6.94 14.14
C PRO A 303 -9.17 5.84 14.66
N TYR A 304 -8.00 5.61 14.06
CA TYR A 304 -7.23 4.36 14.31
C TYR A 304 -5.81 4.54 14.84
N VAL A 305 -5.17 5.67 14.54
CA VAL A 305 -3.79 5.96 14.97
C VAL A 305 -3.82 7.24 15.77
N VAL A 306 -3.36 7.20 17.02
CA VAL A 306 -3.13 8.39 17.83
C VAL A 306 -1.82 9.00 17.35
N THR A 307 -1.94 10.02 16.50
CA THR A 307 -0.80 10.87 16.18
C THR A 307 -0.80 12.00 17.18
N ALA A 308 0.27 12.16 17.96
CA ALA A 308 0.55 13.47 18.52
C ALA A 308 0.51 14.49 17.35
N PRO A 309 0.12 15.76 17.57
CA PRO A 309 0.45 16.81 16.60
C PRO A 309 1.91 16.59 16.28
N VAL A 310 2.23 16.54 14.98
CA VAL A 310 3.60 16.36 14.51
C VAL A 310 4.40 17.51 15.11
N GLU A 311 4.98 17.29 16.28
CA GLU A 311 6.13 18.02 16.73
C GLU A 311 7.23 17.50 15.83
N ALA A 312 7.25 18.03 14.61
CA ALA A 312 8.48 18.17 13.88
C ALA A 312 9.33 19.06 14.78
N ARG A 313 9.98 18.43 15.76
CA ARG A 313 11.11 19.00 16.43
C ARG A 313 12.17 18.99 15.36
N LEU A 314 12.12 20.05 14.56
CA LEU A 314 13.20 20.40 13.68
C LEU A 314 14.43 20.36 14.57
N VAL A 315 15.47 19.65 14.16
CA VAL A 315 16.80 19.96 14.65
C VAL A 315 16.89 21.47 14.51
N ASP A 316 16.98 22.17 15.64
CA ASP A 316 16.73 23.61 15.80
C ASP A 316 17.92 24.42 15.26
N ASP A 317 18.36 24.00 14.08
CA ASP A 317 19.43 24.53 13.30
C ASP A 317 18.76 25.18 12.09
N HIS A 318 18.51 26.48 12.20
CA HIS A 318 17.98 27.28 11.09
C HIS A 318 18.91 27.29 9.87
N ASP A 319 20.19 26.94 10.05
CA ASP A 319 21.19 26.87 8.97
C ASP A 319 21.27 25.47 8.33
N ALA A 320 20.68 24.44 8.95
CA ALA A 320 20.64 23.10 8.39
C ALA A 320 19.90 23.08 7.05
N ARG A 321 20.52 22.44 6.06
CA ARG A 321 19.89 22.21 4.76
C ARG A 321 18.75 21.20 4.87
N PRO A 322 17.76 21.20 3.96
CA PRO A 322 16.66 20.24 3.99
C PRO A 322 17.11 18.77 4.08
N ASP A 323 18.20 18.38 3.41
CA ASP A 323 18.75 17.02 3.42
C ASP A 323 19.34 16.58 4.77
N GLN A 324 19.61 17.55 5.66
CA GLN A 324 20.19 17.33 6.99
C GLN A 324 19.14 17.38 8.11
N ARG A 325 17.90 17.74 7.77
CA ARG A 325 16.80 17.85 8.74
C ARG A 325 16.07 16.53 8.88
N ALA A 326 15.49 16.35 10.06
CA ALA A 326 14.66 15.21 10.41
C ALA A 326 13.26 15.66 10.84
N VAL A 327 12.27 14.83 10.56
CA VAL A 327 10.89 14.98 11.04
C VAL A 327 10.64 13.90 12.07
N TYR A 328 10.32 14.32 13.30
CA TYR A 328 10.02 13.45 14.43
C TYR A 328 8.52 13.31 14.64
N GLN A 329 8.06 12.09 14.91
CA GLN A 329 6.65 11.79 15.17
C GLN A 329 6.52 10.63 16.14
N TRP A 330 5.58 10.74 17.09
CA TRP A 330 5.15 9.64 17.95
C TRP A 330 3.81 9.08 17.48
N PHE A 331 3.72 7.75 17.45
CA PHE A 331 2.54 7.00 17.03
C PHE A 331 2.19 5.95 18.08
N ARG A 332 0.90 5.68 18.23
CA ARG A 332 0.38 4.52 18.95
C ARG A 332 -0.97 4.11 18.37
N CYS A 333 -1.17 2.81 18.15
CA CYS A 333 -2.49 2.29 17.77
C CYS A 333 -3.44 2.37 18.97
N ARG A 334 -4.72 2.66 18.72
CA ARG A 334 -5.72 2.69 19.79
C ARG A 334 -6.06 1.27 20.23
N GLY A 335 -6.32 1.09 21.53
CA GLY A 335 -6.66 -0.20 22.11
C GLY A 335 -5.44 -1.12 22.22
N THR A 336 -5.65 -2.29 22.81
CA THR A 336 -4.64 -3.34 22.96
C THR A 336 -4.81 -4.34 21.82
N ILE A 337 -3.73 -4.70 21.14
CA ILE A 337 -3.77 -5.73 20.11
C ILE A 337 -4.05 -7.08 20.76
N SER A 338 -5.01 -7.82 20.21
CA SER A 338 -5.50 -9.07 20.77
C SER A 338 -4.40 -10.13 20.87
N ALA A 339 -4.50 -11.02 21.87
CA ALA A 339 -3.56 -12.13 22.02
C ALA A 339 -3.58 -13.08 20.80
N GLN A 340 -4.74 -13.20 20.15
CA GLN A 340 -4.96 -13.99 18.94
C GLN A 340 -4.29 -13.37 17.72
N GLY A 341 -4.34 -12.05 17.57
CA GLY A 341 -3.62 -11.33 16.50
C GLY A 341 -2.11 -11.35 16.71
N GLY A 342 -1.68 -11.22 17.97
CA GLY A 342 -0.31 -11.42 18.42
C GLY A 342 0.74 -10.68 17.60
N ARG A 343 1.87 -11.35 17.36
CA ARG A 343 3.04 -10.78 16.66
C ARG A 343 2.71 -10.26 15.25
N ASP A 344 1.85 -10.97 14.52
CA ASP A 344 1.54 -10.62 13.14
C ASP A 344 0.63 -9.39 13.05
N ALA A 345 -0.33 -9.26 13.97
CA ALA A 345 -1.15 -8.06 14.09
C ALA A 345 -0.30 -6.81 14.40
N HIS A 346 0.67 -6.89 15.31
CA HIS A 346 1.59 -5.76 15.55
C HIS A 346 2.44 -5.42 14.32
N ARG A 347 2.93 -6.40 13.57
CA ARG A 347 3.67 -6.16 12.32
C ARG A 347 2.80 -5.52 11.24
N ASN A 348 1.55 -5.94 11.11
CA ASN A 348 0.58 -5.36 10.18
C ASN A 348 0.23 -3.92 10.58
N ALA A 349 0.05 -3.65 11.86
CA ALA A 349 -0.16 -2.31 12.38
C ALA A 349 1.07 -1.40 12.18
N LEU A 350 2.29 -1.91 12.40
CA LEU A 350 3.52 -1.18 12.10
C LEU A 350 3.64 -0.87 10.60
N ALA A 351 3.31 -1.83 9.73
CA ALA A 351 3.29 -1.64 8.28
C ALA A 351 2.27 -0.58 7.86
N TYR A 352 1.08 -0.53 8.49
CA TYR A 352 0.12 0.53 8.27
C TYR A 352 0.67 1.92 8.68
N VAL A 353 1.28 2.01 9.86
CA VAL A 353 1.85 3.26 10.40
C VAL A 353 3.06 3.72 9.57
N SER A 354 3.82 2.80 8.98
CA SER A 354 5.04 3.12 8.24
C SER A 354 4.82 4.08 7.06
N ASP A 355 3.67 4.01 6.38
CA ASP A 355 3.29 4.90 5.27
C ASP A 355 2.60 6.20 5.76
N ALA A 356 2.18 6.27 7.03
CA ALA A 356 1.52 7.45 7.57
C ALA A 356 2.47 8.66 7.59
N TYR A 357 2.13 9.70 6.84
CA TYR A 357 2.91 10.94 6.69
C TYR A 357 4.32 10.79 6.14
N LEU A 358 4.70 9.63 5.62
CA LEU A 358 6.08 9.35 5.23
C LEU A 358 6.54 10.26 4.07
N ILE A 359 5.89 10.16 2.91
CA ILE A 359 6.24 11.00 1.75
C ILE A 359 5.99 12.49 1.98
N GLY A 360 5.09 12.83 2.91
CA GLY A 360 4.89 14.21 3.36
C GLY A 360 6.14 14.81 4.02
N GLY A 361 7.06 13.97 4.49
CA GLY A 361 8.35 14.36 5.05
C GLY A 361 9.18 15.24 4.10
N VAL A 362 9.06 15.04 2.79
CA VAL A 362 9.73 15.87 1.77
C VAL A 362 9.40 17.34 1.94
N GLY A 363 8.13 17.71 2.14
CA GLY A 363 7.76 19.11 2.36
C GLY A 363 8.08 19.61 3.77
N HIS A 364 8.14 18.72 4.77
CA HIS A 364 8.33 19.10 6.17
C HIS A 364 9.79 19.39 6.53
N VAL A 365 10.75 18.84 5.78
CA VAL A 365 12.17 19.19 5.96
C VAL A 365 12.52 20.57 5.39
N HIS A 366 11.63 21.19 4.62
CA HIS A 366 11.83 22.53 4.07
C HIS A 366 11.38 23.62 5.08
N PRO A 367 12.22 24.60 5.43
CA PRO A 367 11.86 25.67 6.36
C PRO A 367 10.61 26.45 5.97
N GLU A 368 10.42 26.69 4.66
CA GLU A 368 9.28 27.40 4.08
C GLU A 368 7.98 26.58 4.08
N LYS A 369 8.05 25.28 4.36
CA LYS A 369 6.93 24.33 4.38
C LYS A 369 6.02 24.50 3.16
N PRO A 370 6.52 24.22 1.95
CA PRO A 370 5.81 24.56 0.73
C PRO A 370 4.48 23.81 0.65
N ARG A 371 3.46 24.48 0.10
CA ARG A 371 2.14 23.85 -0.07
C ARG A 371 2.23 22.76 -1.14
N LEU A 372 2.10 21.52 -0.73
CA LEU A 372 2.09 20.37 -1.65
C LEU A 372 0.70 20.25 -2.30
N GLY A 373 0.67 20.11 -3.62
CA GLY A 373 -0.55 20.00 -4.42
C GLY A 373 -0.89 18.57 -4.80
N MET A 374 0.11 17.80 -5.23
CA MET A 374 -0.06 16.37 -5.52
C MET A 374 1.05 15.59 -4.82
N VAL A 375 0.65 14.65 -3.97
CA VAL A 375 1.54 13.77 -3.23
C VAL A 375 1.04 12.34 -3.42
N VAL A 376 1.84 11.49 -4.05
CA VAL A 376 1.47 10.10 -4.35
C VAL A 376 2.67 9.20 -4.14
N SER A 377 2.51 8.12 -3.37
CA SER A 377 3.53 7.09 -3.18
C SER A 377 3.76 6.32 -4.47
N LEU A 378 5.01 6.07 -4.84
CA LEU A 378 5.38 5.22 -5.99
C LEU A 378 5.74 3.81 -5.52
N ASP A 379 6.59 3.74 -4.49
CA ASP A 379 7.01 2.50 -3.86
C ASP A 379 6.98 2.64 -2.33
N HIS A 380 7.20 1.54 -1.63
CA HIS A 380 7.49 1.53 -0.21
C HIS A 380 8.20 0.23 0.15
N SER A 381 9.26 0.31 0.95
CA SER A 381 9.96 -0.86 1.45
C SER A 381 10.12 -0.79 2.96
N ILE A 382 9.90 -1.92 3.63
CA ILE A 382 10.05 -2.07 5.08
C ILE A 382 11.06 -3.17 5.35
N TYR A 383 11.99 -2.91 6.25
CA TYR A 383 12.86 -3.90 6.86
C TYR A 383 12.55 -3.95 8.35
N PHE A 384 12.06 -5.10 8.83
CA PHE A 384 11.75 -5.31 10.23
C PHE A 384 12.96 -5.93 10.93
N HIS A 385 13.43 -5.27 11.99
CA HIS A 385 14.68 -5.62 12.68
C HIS A 385 14.46 -6.35 14.01
N SER A 386 13.25 -6.24 14.57
CA SER A 386 12.95 -6.69 15.93
C SER A 386 11.63 -7.47 16.00
N ASP A 387 11.57 -8.43 16.93
CA ASP A 387 10.33 -9.10 17.33
C ASP A 387 9.60 -8.35 18.44
N ARG A 388 10.19 -7.28 19.00
CA ARG A 388 9.59 -6.42 20.05
C ARG A 388 8.61 -5.38 19.49
N ILE A 389 8.05 -5.61 18.31
CA ILE A 389 7.11 -4.66 17.72
C ILE A 389 5.83 -4.71 18.55
N ALA A 390 5.54 -3.63 19.26
CA ALA A 390 4.32 -3.42 20.03
C ALA A 390 3.64 -2.15 19.50
N ALA A 391 2.80 -2.31 18.48
CA ALA A 391 2.14 -1.19 17.80
C ALA A 391 1.08 -0.45 18.63
N ASP A 392 0.66 -1.04 19.74
CA ASP A 392 -0.24 -0.50 20.77
C ASP A 392 0.50 0.17 21.94
N ASP A 393 1.85 0.18 21.94
CA ASP A 393 2.67 1.07 22.76
C ASP A 393 3.24 2.21 21.90
N TRP A 394 3.84 3.22 22.55
CA TRP A 394 4.43 4.35 21.88
C TRP A 394 5.62 3.96 21.01
N ILE A 395 5.52 4.36 19.75
CA ILE A 395 6.53 4.19 18.72
C ILE A 395 6.98 5.57 18.26
N PHE A 396 8.29 5.80 18.29
CA PHE A 396 8.92 6.99 17.74
C PHE A 396 9.34 6.74 16.30
N THR A 397 9.18 7.75 15.45
CA THR A 397 9.69 7.72 14.09
C THR A 397 10.52 8.95 13.80
N GLU A 398 11.60 8.73 13.09
CA GLU A 398 12.42 9.75 12.49
C GLU A 398 12.39 9.59 10.99
N THR A 399 12.01 10.65 10.29
CA THR A 399 11.94 10.67 8.83
C THR A 399 12.93 11.69 8.28
N LEU A 400 13.81 11.24 7.38
CA LEU A 400 14.78 12.02 6.64
C LEU A 400 14.35 12.11 5.17
N SER A 401 14.74 13.18 4.49
CA SER A 401 14.52 13.36 3.05
C SER A 401 15.82 13.81 2.37
N PRO A 402 16.73 12.87 2.06
CA PRO A 402 18.06 13.22 1.54
C PRO A 402 18.03 13.73 0.09
N TRP A 403 16.93 13.53 -0.64
CA TRP A 403 16.82 13.95 -2.04
C TRP A 403 15.36 14.26 -2.42
N ALA A 404 15.16 15.36 -3.15
CA ALA A 404 13.93 15.68 -3.86
C ALA A 404 14.25 16.55 -5.07
N ASP A 405 13.80 16.12 -6.25
CA ASP A 405 13.92 16.86 -7.51
C ASP A 405 12.95 16.26 -8.54
N GLU A 406 12.73 16.97 -9.66
CA GLU A 406 11.92 16.51 -10.80
C GLU A 406 10.53 15.97 -10.41
N ASP A 407 9.81 16.70 -9.55
CA ASP A 407 8.50 16.32 -9.00
C ASP A 407 8.51 15.00 -8.21
N ARG A 408 9.68 14.55 -7.74
CA ARG A 408 9.83 13.38 -6.88
C ARG A 408 10.55 13.72 -5.58
N GLY A 409 10.35 12.89 -4.58
CA GLY A 409 11.10 12.96 -3.35
C GLY A 409 11.31 11.59 -2.76
N PHE A 410 12.49 11.40 -2.17
CA PHE A 410 12.89 10.18 -1.50
C PHE A 410 12.96 10.42 0.00
N VAL A 411 12.35 9.52 0.76
CA VAL A 411 12.34 9.55 2.22
C VAL A 411 12.84 8.24 2.80
N LEU A 412 13.57 8.37 3.91
CA LEU A 412 13.99 7.26 4.75
C LEU A 412 13.41 7.46 6.14
N ARG A 413 12.83 6.40 6.71
CA ARG A 413 12.29 6.43 8.07
C ARG A 413 12.93 5.37 8.95
N ARG A 414 13.36 5.76 10.14
CA ARG A 414 13.72 4.85 11.24
C ARG A 414 12.58 4.82 12.25
N ILE A 415 12.16 3.64 12.65
CA ILE A 415 11.04 3.42 13.57
C ILE A 415 11.58 2.75 14.82
N PHE A 416 11.34 3.35 15.98
CA PHE A 416 11.86 2.94 17.27
C PHE A 416 10.73 2.67 18.25
N HIS A 417 10.92 1.70 19.13
CA HIS A 417 10.10 1.55 20.33
C HIS A 417 10.46 2.66 21.33
N ARG A 418 9.56 2.98 22.27
CA ARG A 418 9.79 4.00 23.31
C ARG A 418 11.05 3.79 24.16
N ASP A 419 11.54 2.55 24.25
CA ASP A 419 12.80 2.21 24.96
C ASP A 419 14.07 2.47 24.13
N GLY A 420 13.92 2.96 22.89
CA GLY A 420 15.02 3.23 21.97
C GLY A 420 15.40 2.06 21.06
N THR A 421 14.73 0.90 21.17
CA THR A 421 14.97 -0.24 20.27
C THR A 421 14.57 0.10 18.84
N LEU A 422 15.49 0.00 17.87
CA LEU A 422 15.17 0.13 16.45
C LEU A 422 14.31 -1.05 15.99
N LEU A 423 13.04 -0.78 15.65
CA LEU A 423 12.06 -1.76 15.24
C LEU A 423 12.09 -2.03 13.74
N ALA A 424 12.16 -0.98 12.93
CA ALA A 424 12.14 -1.07 11.47
C ALA A 424 12.83 0.11 10.79
N THR A 425 13.27 -0.11 9.55
CA THR A 425 13.69 0.95 8.62
C THR A 425 12.82 0.89 7.38
N CYS A 426 12.34 2.04 6.94
CA CYS A 426 11.52 2.16 5.74
C CYS A 426 12.18 3.11 4.74
N VAL A 427 11.96 2.87 3.45
CA VAL A 427 12.30 3.82 2.38
C VAL A 427 11.12 3.92 1.42
N GLN A 428 10.95 5.09 0.83
CA GLN A 428 9.87 5.36 -0.11
C GLN A 428 10.25 6.53 -1.02
N GLU A 429 9.99 6.37 -2.31
CA GLU A 429 9.92 7.45 -3.28
C GLU A 429 8.45 7.75 -3.60
N GLY A 430 8.17 9.01 -3.87
CA GLY A 430 6.84 9.44 -4.30
C GLY A 430 6.89 10.64 -5.20
N VAL A 431 5.81 10.83 -5.96
CA VAL A 431 5.56 12.07 -6.68
C VAL A 431 5.21 13.14 -5.67
N VAL A 432 5.95 14.25 -5.68
CA VAL A 432 5.75 15.41 -4.83
C VAL A 432 5.74 16.66 -5.72
N ARG A 433 4.55 17.18 -5.98
CA ARG A 433 4.35 18.40 -6.76
C ARG A 433 3.81 19.52 -5.88
N LEU A 434 4.33 20.72 -6.09
CA LEU A 434 3.81 21.91 -5.45
C LEU A 434 2.40 22.24 -5.95
N ALA A 435 1.59 22.81 -5.06
CA ALA A 435 0.29 23.34 -5.44
C ALA A 435 0.49 24.53 -6.38
N ARG A 436 -0.14 24.50 -7.55
CA ARG A 436 -0.16 25.66 -8.43
C ARG A 436 -1.04 26.73 -7.81
N ASP A 437 -0.54 27.96 -7.71
CA ASP A 437 -1.38 29.10 -7.40
C ASP A 437 -2.35 29.32 -8.58
N GLY A 438 -3.61 29.58 -8.27
CA GLY A 438 -4.72 29.67 -9.24
C GLY A 438 -4.59 30.78 -10.29
N SER A 439 -3.44 31.45 -10.41
CA SER A 439 -3.15 32.51 -11.37
C SER A 439 -2.61 32.03 -12.73
N GLN A 440 -2.43 30.72 -12.95
CA GLN A 440 -1.97 30.19 -14.25
C GLN A 440 -2.97 29.23 -14.92
N HIS A 441 -4.27 29.56 -14.90
CA HIS A 441 -5.19 29.07 -15.93
C HIS A 441 -4.95 29.88 -17.22
N GLY A 442 -3.94 29.50 -18.01
CA GLY A 442 -3.63 30.24 -19.22
C GLY A 442 -2.37 29.81 -19.95
N ALA A 443 -2.09 28.52 -20.07
CA ALA A 443 -1.20 28.03 -21.12
C ALA A 443 -1.60 26.60 -21.47
N LYS A 444 -2.48 26.48 -22.46
CA LYS A 444 -2.60 25.25 -23.26
C LYS A 444 -1.34 25.15 -24.11
N LEU A 445 -0.69 23.99 -24.07
CA LEU A 445 -0.08 23.36 -25.25
C LEU A 445 -0.43 21.88 -25.20
#